data_AF-A0A3C1H749-F1
#
_entry.id   AF-A0A3C1H749-F1
#
_cell.length_a   1.000
_cell.length_b   1.000
_cell.length_c   1.000
_cell.angle_alpha   90.00
_cell.angle_beta   90.00
_cell.angle_gamma   90.00
#
_symmetry.space_group_name_H-M   'P 1'
#
loop_
_entity.id
_entity.type
_entity.pdbx_description
1 polymer ?
#
loop_
_entity_poly.entity_id
_entity_poly.type
_entity_poly.pdbx_seq_one_letter_code
_entity_poly.pdbx_strand_id
1 'polypeptide(L)'
;MRRRDFLHRSTTLGAAACVGLAAAPGATTAATPGTPPPTQPKPPAIAIPPFRLEEFGITELQHDMASGRSTASGLVEAYLERIEAIDRHGPQLRSVIELNPDALSIARELDKERASKGPRGPLHGIPVLLKDNIDTHDRMTTTAGSLALSGSIPPRDAFLVERLRSAGAVILGKTNLSEWANFRGSHSISGWSARGGLTRNPYVTDRSTSGSSAGSAAAVSANLCAVAVGTETDGSIVSPSSY
;
A
#
# COMPACT_ATOMS: atom_id res chain seq x y z
N MET A 1 12.92 0.16 -19.15
CA MET A 1 12.19 -0.76 -18.26
C MET A 1 10.92 -0.07 -17.80
N ARG A 2 9.74 -0.70 -17.89
CA ARG A 2 8.55 -0.13 -17.26
C ARG A 2 8.70 -0.31 -15.76
N ARG A 3 8.41 0.72 -14.96
CA ARG A 3 8.65 0.75 -13.51
C ARG A 3 7.97 -0.40 -12.75
N ARG A 4 7.02 -1.13 -13.35
CA ARG A 4 6.14 -2.08 -12.68
C ARG A 4 6.04 -3.47 -13.33
N ASP A 5 6.98 -3.80 -14.22
CA ASP A 5 7.08 -5.15 -14.83
C ASP A 5 7.12 -6.29 -13.79
N PHE A 6 7.52 -5.98 -12.55
CA PHE A 6 7.55 -6.91 -11.43
C PHE A 6 6.17 -7.47 -11.05
N LEU A 7 5.08 -6.71 -11.17
CA LEU A 7 3.74 -7.22 -10.86
C LEU A 7 3.42 -8.42 -11.76
N HIS A 8 3.88 -8.38 -13.01
CA HIS A 8 3.70 -9.47 -13.96
C HIS A 8 4.76 -10.59 -13.85
N ARG A 9 5.83 -10.40 -13.07
CA ARG A 9 7.02 -11.28 -13.04
C ARG A 9 7.36 -11.85 -11.66
N SER A 10 6.67 -11.45 -10.59
CA SER A 10 7.00 -11.81 -9.19
C SER A 10 6.67 -13.27 -8.86
N THR A 11 7.57 -14.18 -9.19
CA THR A 11 7.70 -15.47 -8.52
C THR A 11 9.18 -15.81 -8.37
N THR A 12 9.53 -16.28 -7.17
CA THR A 12 10.77 -16.96 -6.74
C THR A 12 11.99 -16.12 -6.38
N LEU A 13 12.31 -16.07 -5.08
CA LEU A 13 13.57 -16.59 -4.53
C LEU A 13 13.27 -17.29 -3.19
N GLY A 14 13.52 -18.61 -3.12
CA GLY A 14 13.33 -19.41 -1.91
C GLY A 14 14.48 -19.20 -0.93
N ALA A 15 14.17 -18.99 0.35
CA ALA A 15 15.15 -18.90 1.42
C ALA A 15 15.80 -20.28 1.68
N ALA A 16 17.10 -20.38 1.49
CA ALA A 16 17.88 -21.50 2.02
C ALA A 16 18.13 -21.25 3.52
N ALA A 17 17.49 -22.04 4.39
CA ALA A 17 17.72 -22.01 5.82
C ALA A 17 19.03 -22.76 6.14
N CYS A 18 20.06 -22.03 6.58
CA CYS A 18 21.24 -22.63 7.20
C CYS A 18 20.92 -22.95 8.67
N VAL A 19 20.71 -24.24 8.98
CA VAL A 19 20.71 -24.73 10.37
C VAL A 19 22.11 -25.24 10.67
N GLY A 20 22.80 -24.59 11.61
CA GLY A 20 23.95 -25.17 12.29
C GLY A 20 23.52 -25.74 13.65
N LEU A 21 24.08 -26.89 14.06
CA LEU A 21 24.90 -27.01 15.27
C LEU A 21 25.40 -28.45 15.50
N ALA A 22 26.47 -28.50 16.31
CA ALA A 22 26.94 -29.59 17.19
C ALA A 22 28.06 -30.50 16.67
N ALA A 23 29.21 -30.38 17.37
CA ALA A 23 30.40 -31.20 17.25
C ALA A 23 30.31 -32.45 18.14
N ALA A 24 30.74 -33.60 17.60
CA ALA A 24 31.29 -34.72 18.35
C ALA A 24 32.30 -35.48 17.45
N PRO A 25 33.39 -36.07 18.00
CA PRO A 25 34.47 -36.63 17.19
C PRO A 25 34.26 -38.12 16.93
N GLY A 26 34.49 -38.55 15.68
CA GLY A 26 34.74 -39.97 15.35
C GLY A 26 34.00 -40.48 14.11
N ALA A 27 34.77 -41.17 13.26
CA ALA A 27 34.39 -41.91 12.05
C ALA A 27 34.16 -41.09 10.76
N THR A 28 35.19 -41.03 9.92
CA THR A 28 35.11 -40.64 8.51
C THR A 28 34.43 -41.74 7.71
N THR A 29 33.12 -41.62 7.50
CA THR A 29 32.40 -42.34 6.43
C THR A 29 32.15 -41.37 5.28
N ALA A 30 32.67 -41.69 4.09
CA ALA A 30 32.45 -40.91 2.88
C ALA A 30 30.94 -40.84 2.57
N ALA A 31 30.37 -39.65 2.69
CA ALA A 31 28.98 -39.38 2.37
C ALA A 31 28.77 -39.45 0.85
N THR A 32 27.87 -40.32 0.41
CA THR A 32 27.37 -40.35 -0.96
C THR A 32 26.57 -39.08 -1.22
N PRO A 33 26.68 -38.44 -2.41
CA PRO A 33 25.87 -37.26 -2.72
C PRO A 33 24.39 -37.65 -2.74
N GLY A 34 23.63 -37.20 -1.74
CA GLY A 34 22.18 -37.38 -1.70
C GLY A 34 21.53 -36.67 -2.89
N THR A 35 20.57 -37.34 -3.51
CA THR A 35 19.73 -36.76 -4.57
C THR A 35 19.11 -35.46 -4.08
N PRO A 36 19.18 -34.35 -4.85
CA PRO A 36 18.56 -33.10 -4.44
C PRO A 36 17.06 -33.33 -4.19
N PRO A 37 16.47 -32.68 -3.17
CA PRO A 37 15.05 -32.82 -2.89
C PRO A 37 14.24 -32.41 -4.13
N PRO A 38 13.09 -33.06 -4.38
CA PRO A 38 12.25 -32.73 -5.52
C PRO A 38 11.91 -31.24 -5.47
N THR A 39 12.20 -30.53 -6.56
CA THR A 39 11.82 -29.13 -6.73
C THR A 39 10.32 -29.02 -6.55
N GLN A 40 9.89 -28.36 -5.47
CA GLN A 40 8.47 -28.12 -5.28
C GLN A 40 7.90 -27.35 -6.48
N PRO A 41 6.71 -27.72 -6.98
CA PRO A 41 6.12 -27.05 -8.11
C PRO A 41 5.95 -25.57 -7.79
N LYS A 42 6.48 -24.72 -8.68
CA LYS A 42 6.32 -23.27 -8.65
C LYS A 42 4.82 -22.97 -8.49
N PRO A 43 4.39 -22.22 -7.45
CA PRO A 43 3.00 -21.81 -7.31
C PRO A 43 2.54 -21.16 -8.62
N PRO A 44 1.29 -21.41 -9.08
CA PRO A 44 0.80 -20.79 -10.30
C PRO A 44 0.97 -19.27 -10.18
N ALA A 45 1.58 -18.67 -11.20
CA ALA A 45 1.73 -17.23 -11.25
C ALA A 45 0.33 -16.61 -11.20
N ILE A 46 0.08 -15.76 -10.19
CA ILE A 46 -1.18 -15.03 -10.09
C ILE A 46 -1.24 -14.09 -11.29
N ALA A 47 -2.16 -14.36 -12.22
CA ALA A 47 -2.38 -13.51 -13.38
C ALA A 47 -3.04 -12.21 -12.91
N ILE A 48 -2.24 -11.14 -12.80
CA ILE A 48 -2.76 -9.81 -12.49
C ILE A 48 -3.38 -9.23 -13.76
N PRO A 49 -4.69 -8.92 -13.78
CA PRO A 49 -5.33 -8.32 -14.94
C PRO A 49 -4.72 -6.94 -15.25
N PRO A 50 -4.67 -6.54 -16.53
CA PRO A 50 -4.18 -5.22 -16.92
C PRO A 50 -5.00 -4.14 -16.24
N PHE A 51 -4.34 -3.11 -15.72
CA PHE A 51 -4.99 -2.03 -14.99
C PHE A 51 -5.04 -0.76 -15.82
N ARG A 52 -6.27 -0.27 -16.06
CA ARG A 52 -6.51 0.84 -16.97
C ARG A 52 -5.92 2.18 -16.52
N LEU A 53 -5.63 2.34 -15.22
CA LEU A 53 -5.07 3.57 -14.63
C LEU A 53 -3.59 3.40 -14.25
N GLU A 54 -2.90 2.42 -14.84
CA GLU A 54 -1.49 2.17 -14.59
C GLU A 54 -0.64 3.36 -15.07
N GLU A 55 0.18 3.91 -14.17
CA GLU A 55 1.03 5.10 -14.38
C GLU A 55 0.30 6.42 -14.70
N PHE A 56 -1.03 6.50 -14.55
CA PHE A 56 -1.74 7.76 -14.75
C PHE A 56 -1.39 8.76 -13.64
N GLY A 57 -0.97 9.97 -14.03
CA GLY A 57 -0.79 11.10 -13.13
C GLY A 57 -2.10 11.86 -12.91
N ILE A 58 -2.06 12.78 -11.94
CA ILE A 58 -3.24 13.59 -11.56
C ILE A 58 -3.77 14.41 -12.75
N THR A 59 -2.87 14.93 -13.59
CA THR A 59 -3.24 15.72 -14.77
C THR A 59 -3.97 14.88 -15.81
N GLU A 60 -3.51 13.65 -16.10
CA GLU A 60 -4.22 12.74 -17.00
C GLU A 60 -5.59 12.36 -16.44
N LEU A 61 -5.67 12.03 -15.15
CA LEU A 61 -6.95 11.69 -14.50
C LEU A 61 -7.94 12.85 -14.54
N GLN A 62 -7.49 14.09 -14.31
CA GLN A 62 -8.33 15.28 -14.45
C GLN A 62 -8.81 15.47 -15.88
N HIS A 63 -7.94 15.27 -16.86
CA HIS A 63 -8.29 15.39 -18.28
C HIS A 63 -9.33 14.33 -18.69
N ASP A 64 -9.20 13.10 -18.22
CA ASP A 64 -10.17 12.03 -18.44
C ASP A 64 -11.53 12.33 -17.81
N MET A 65 -11.55 12.86 -16.59
CA MET A 65 -12.79 13.29 -15.95
C MET A 65 -13.42 14.50 -16.66
N ALA A 66 -12.61 15.46 -17.12
CA ALA A 66 -13.11 16.63 -17.85
C ALA A 66 -13.67 16.29 -19.24
N SER A 67 -13.13 15.25 -19.89
CA SER A 67 -13.59 14.75 -21.19
C SER A 67 -14.71 13.71 -21.11
N GLY A 68 -15.16 13.35 -19.89
CA GLY A 68 -16.19 12.35 -19.68
C GLY A 68 -15.75 10.90 -19.91
N ARG A 69 -14.44 10.65 -20.11
CA ARG A 69 -13.87 9.29 -20.21
C ARG A 69 -13.82 8.58 -18.86
N SER A 70 -13.84 9.33 -17.76
CA SER A 70 -13.87 8.80 -16.40
C SER A 70 -14.73 9.67 -15.49
N THR A 71 -15.01 9.15 -14.30
CA THR A 71 -15.67 9.87 -13.20
C THR A 71 -14.89 9.62 -11.91
N ALA A 72 -15.03 10.48 -10.91
CA ALA A 72 -14.41 10.27 -9.61
C ALA A 72 -14.84 8.92 -9.01
N SER A 73 -16.13 8.56 -9.11
CA SER A 73 -16.62 7.26 -8.66
C SER A 73 -15.96 6.10 -9.41
N GLY A 74 -15.79 6.21 -10.72
CA GLY A 74 -15.15 5.20 -11.54
C GLY A 74 -13.64 5.06 -11.27
N LEU A 75 -12.97 6.15 -10.87
CA LEU A 75 -11.58 6.09 -10.39
C LEU A 75 -11.51 5.36 -9.04
N VAL A 76 -12.41 5.68 -8.11
CA VAL A 76 -12.48 5.01 -6.80
C VAL A 76 -12.77 3.53 -6.95
N GLU A 77 -13.77 3.15 -7.74
CA GLU A 77 -14.10 1.74 -8.02
C GLU A 77 -12.88 0.98 -8.57
N ALA A 78 -12.19 1.54 -9.57
CA ALA A 78 -11.01 0.93 -10.16
C ALA A 78 -9.87 0.72 -9.14
N TYR A 79 -9.59 1.69 -8.26
CA TYR A 79 -8.57 1.52 -7.23
C TYR A 79 -8.99 0.54 -6.12
N LEU A 80 -10.26 0.54 -5.71
CA LEU A 80 -10.78 -0.43 -4.73
C LEU A 80 -10.67 -1.87 -5.24
N GLU A 81 -11.06 -2.12 -6.50
CA GLU A 81 -10.90 -3.42 -7.15
C GLU A 81 -9.43 -3.86 -7.20
N ARG A 82 -8.51 -2.92 -7.49
CA ARG A 82 -7.08 -3.23 -7.52
C ARG A 82 -6.50 -3.48 -6.13
N ILE A 83 -6.91 -2.73 -5.12
CA ILE A 83 -6.53 -2.98 -3.72
C ILE A 83 -6.96 -4.40 -3.32
N GLU A 84 -8.17 -4.80 -3.68
CA GLU A 84 -8.68 -6.13 -3.37
C GLU A 84 -7.84 -7.22 -4.05
N ALA A 85 -7.55 -7.04 -5.35
CA ALA A 85 -6.77 -7.99 -6.13
C ALA A 85 -5.29 -8.08 -5.69
N ILE A 86 -4.66 -6.96 -5.32
CA ILE A 86 -3.20 -6.88 -5.11
C ILE A 86 -2.81 -6.84 -3.64
N ASP A 87 -3.49 -6.00 -2.85
CA ASP A 87 -3.13 -5.77 -1.46
C ASP A 87 -3.66 -6.86 -0.53
N ARG A 88 -4.83 -7.42 -0.83
CA ARG A 88 -5.53 -8.43 -0.01
C ARG A 88 -5.28 -9.86 -0.47
N HIS A 89 -5.51 -10.15 -1.75
CA HIS A 89 -5.57 -11.53 -2.25
C HIS A 89 -4.34 -11.98 -3.04
N GLY A 90 -3.76 -11.11 -3.88
CA GLY A 90 -2.66 -11.44 -4.78
C GLY A 90 -1.30 -11.55 -4.07
N PRO A 91 -0.32 -10.68 -4.35
CA PRO A 91 0.97 -10.66 -3.62
C PRO A 91 0.84 -10.29 -2.13
N GLN A 92 -0.36 -9.91 -1.67
CA GLN A 92 -0.69 -9.56 -0.30
C GLN A 92 0.23 -8.47 0.26
N LEU A 93 0.29 -7.33 -0.44
CA LEU A 93 1.20 -6.26 -0.09
C LEU A 93 0.95 -5.68 1.31
N ARG A 94 -0.30 -5.76 1.82
CA ARG A 94 -0.71 -5.24 3.14
C ARG A 94 -0.30 -3.77 3.36
N SER A 95 -0.36 -3.00 2.29
CA SER A 95 -0.06 -1.57 2.26
C SER A 95 -1.23 -0.70 2.71
N VAL A 96 -2.47 -1.18 2.56
CA VAL A 96 -3.68 -0.47 3.01
C VAL A 96 -4.17 -1.11 4.31
N ILE A 97 -4.19 -0.36 5.41
CA ILE A 97 -4.61 -0.89 6.72
C ILE A 97 -6.13 -0.80 6.92
N GLU A 98 -6.77 0.21 6.33
CA GLU A 98 -8.22 0.45 6.46
C GLU A 98 -8.74 1.20 5.24
N LEU A 99 -9.91 0.85 4.74
CA LEU A 99 -10.57 1.56 3.63
C LEU A 99 -11.65 2.50 4.19
N ASN A 100 -11.84 3.64 3.54
CA ASN A 100 -12.93 4.54 3.89
C ASN A 100 -14.25 3.98 3.34
N PRO A 101 -15.21 3.56 4.19
CA PRO A 101 -16.47 3.00 3.72
C PRO A 101 -17.31 4.03 2.95
N ASP A 102 -17.06 5.33 3.15
CA ASP A 102 -17.82 6.42 2.54
C ASP A 102 -17.16 6.94 1.23
N ALA A 103 -15.98 6.43 0.84
CA ALA A 103 -15.21 6.93 -0.31
C ALA A 103 -16.03 6.94 -1.60
N LEU A 104 -16.77 5.87 -1.88
CA LEU A 104 -17.54 5.76 -3.12
C LEU A 104 -18.73 6.73 -3.15
N SER A 105 -19.42 6.91 -2.01
CA SER A 105 -20.48 7.92 -1.90
C SER A 105 -19.95 9.34 -2.06
N ILE A 106 -18.81 9.66 -1.44
CA ILE A 106 -18.17 10.97 -1.57
C ILE A 106 -17.79 11.25 -3.02
N ALA A 107 -17.22 10.25 -3.71
CA ALA A 107 -16.85 10.38 -5.12
C ALA A 107 -18.07 10.66 -6.02
N ARG A 108 -19.20 9.99 -5.79
CA ARG A 108 -20.45 10.24 -6.54
C ARG A 108 -20.99 11.66 -6.31
N GLU A 109 -20.86 12.20 -5.09
CA GLU A 109 -21.24 13.60 -4.83
C GLU A 109 -20.30 14.58 -5.55
N LEU A 110 -19.01 14.29 -5.61
CA LEU A 110 -18.04 15.09 -6.37
C LEU A 110 -18.29 15.03 -7.88
N ASP A 111 -18.79 13.91 -8.40
CA ASP A 111 -19.22 13.82 -9.81
C ASP A 111 -20.42 14.73 -10.11
N LYS A 112 -21.44 14.73 -9.23
CA LYS A 112 -22.58 15.66 -9.33
C LYS A 112 -22.13 17.12 -9.23
N GLU A 113 -21.21 17.40 -8.31
CA GLU A 113 -20.65 18.74 -8.14
C GLU A 113 -19.88 19.19 -9.38
N ARG A 114 -19.03 18.32 -9.95
CA ARG A 114 -18.29 18.61 -11.19
C ARG A 114 -19.26 18.96 -12.32
N ALA A 115 -20.35 18.21 -12.48
CA ALA A 115 -21.33 18.44 -13.54
C ALA A 115 -22.14 19.74 -13.34
N SER A 116 -22.40 20.14 -12.10
CA SER A 116 -23.29 21.28 -11.79
C SER A 116 -22.55 22.60 -11.54
N LYS A 117 -21.35 22.56 -10.95
CA LYS A 117 -20.58 23.74 -10.51
C LYS A 117 -19.17 23.79 -11.10
N GLY A 118 -18.72 22.71 -11.74
CA GLY A 118 -17.32 22.53 -12.14
C GLY A 118 -16.46 21.97 -11.00
N PRO A 119 -15.18 21.67 -11.28
CA PRO A 119 -14.25 21.13 -10.29
C PRO A 119 -13.80 22.20 -9.28
N ARG A 120 -13.60 21.82 -8.02
CA ARG A 120 -12.99 22.66 -6.96
C ARG A 120 -11.54 23.04 -7.24
N GLY A 121 -10.86 22.27 -8.09
CA GLY A 121 -9.45 22.45 -8.43
C GLY A 121 -8.82 21.17 -8.97
N PRO A 122 -7.47 21.13 -9.06
CA PRO A 122 -6.74 19.98 -9.64
C PRO A 122 -6.92 18.65 -8.90
N LEU A 123 -7.36 18.66 -7.64
CA LEU A 123 -7.59 17.45 -6.85
C LEU A 123 -9.05 16.99 -6.84
N HIS A 124 -9.96 17.67 -7.55
CA HIS A 124 -11.37 17.35 -7.54
C HIS A 124 -11.64 15.93 -8.06
N GLY A 125 -12.12 15.04 -7.19
CA GLY A 125 -12.38 13.64 -7.49
C GLY A 125 -11.16 12.72 -7.45
N ILE A 126 -9.97 13.21 -7.06
CA ILE A 126 -8.75 12.40 -7.05
C ILE A 126 -8.70 11.50 -5.81
N PRO A 127 -8.53 10.17 -5.94
CA PRO A 127 -8.41 9.25 -4.81
C PRO A 127 -7.03 9.34 -4.13
N VAL A 128 -7.02 9.57 -2.81
CA VAL A 128 -5.83 9.75 -1.98
C VAL A 128 -5.82 8.76 -0.84
N LEU A 129 -4.67 8.11 -0.59
CA LEU A 129 -4.43 7.33 0.62
C LEU A 129 -3.63 8.13 1.65
N LEU A 130 -3.91 7.94 2.92
CA LEU A 130 -3.24 8.66 4.02
C LEU A 130 -2.49 7.67 4.91
N LYS A 131 -1.31 7.99 5.43
CA LYS A 131 -0.67 7.19 6.47
C LYS A 131 -1.55 7.12 7.72
N ASP A 132 -1.62 5.96 8.37
CA ASP A 132 -2.51 5.72 9.52
C ASP A 132 -2.11 6.42 10.84
N ASN A 133 -1.21 7.39 10.78
CA ASN A 133 -0.96 8.36 11.84
C ASN A 133 -1.50 9.77 11.49
N ILE A 134 -2.33 9.89 10.46
CA ILE A 134 -3.00 11.12 10.03
C ILE A 134 -4.49 11.01 10.35
N ASP A 135 -4.99 11.98 11.12
CA ASP A 135 -6.38 11.99 11.56
C ASP A 135 -7.38 12.28 10.44
N THR A 136 -8.46 11.51 10.46
CA THR A 136 -9.63 11.66 9.61
C THR A 136 -10.87 11.46 10.47
N HIS A 137 -11.83 12.36 10.41
CA HIS A 137 -13.15 12.21 11.04
C HIS A 137 -14.14 11.53 10.08
N ASP A 138 -13.68 10.47 9.42
CA ASP A 138 -14.53 9.52 8.69
C ASP A 138 -14.89 8.35 9.61
N ARG A 139 -15.64 7.38 9.09
CA ARG A 139 -15.86 6.07 9.71
C ARG A 139 -14.63 5.15 9.58
N MET A 140 -13.46 5.69 9.90
CA MET A 140 -12.18 5.00 9.96
C MET A 140 -11.48 5.35 11.27
N THR A 141 -10.47 4.56 11.63
CA THR A 141 -9.64 4.84 12.79
C THR A 141 -8.31 5.51 12.41
N THR A 142 -7.62 6.07 13.39
CA THR A 142 -6.20 6.45 13.26
C THR A 142 -5.45 5.75 14.38
N THR A 143 -4.58 4.81 14.03
CA THR A 143 -4.02 3.88 15.03
C THR A 143 -2.51 3.92 15.15
N ALA A 144 -1.82 4.61 14.26
CA ALA A 144 -0.37 4.52 14.09
C ALA A 144 0.10 3.04 13.98
N GLY A 145 -0.75 2.16 13.45
CA GLY A 145 -0.55 0.72 13.35
C GLY A 145 -0.74 -0.07 14.66
N SER A 146 -1.03 0.59 15.78
CA SER A 146 -1.14 -0.01 17.10
C SER A 146 -2.52 -0.57 17.40
N LEU A 147 -2.59 -1.78 17.97
CA LEU A 147 -3.85 -2.34 18.46
C LEU A 147 -4.45 -1.53 19.61
N ALA A 148 -3.64 -0.80 20.39
CA ALA A 148 -4.11 0.01 21.52
C ALA A 148 -5.06 1.15 21.11
N LEU A 149 -4.98 1.58 19.85
CA LEU A 149 -5.84 2.62 19.27
C LEU A 149 -6.91 2.04 18.35
N SER A 150 -7.11 0.72 18.33
CA SER A 150 -8.19 0.11 17.55
C SER A 150 -9.54 0.60 18.06
N GLY A 151 -10.35 1.16 17.15
CA GLY A 151 -11.62 1.81 17.49
C GLY A 151 -11.50 3.29 17.88
N SER A 152 -10.29 3.85 17.94
CA SER A 152 -10.08 5.29 18.17
C SER A 152 -10.45 6.07 16.91
N ILE A 153 -11.60 6.75 16.96
CA ILE A 153 -12.05 7.67 15.91
C ILE A 153 -11.64 9.09 16.31
N PRO A 154 -10.80 9.78 15.54
CA PRO A 154 -10.42 11.16 15.82
C PRO A 154 -11.63 12.09 15.84
N PRO A 155 -11.73 13.09 16.73
CA PRO A 155 -12.89 13.99 16.80
C PRO A 155 -12.96 15.00 15.64
N ARG A 156 -11.90 15.12 14.84
CA ARG A 156 -11.79 16.02 13.70
C ARG A 156 -10.71 15.54 12.72
N ASP A 157 -10.78 16.03 11.50
CA ASP A 157 -9.73 15.85 10.50
C ASP A 157 -8.41 16.52 10.96
N ALA A 158 -7.28 15.95 10.55
CA ALA A 158 -6.03 16.70 10.54
C ALA A 158 -6.14 17.88 9.57
N PHE A 159 -5.42 18.98 9.85
CA PHE A 159 -5.52 20.19 9.04
C PHE A 159 -5.26 19.96 7.54
N LEU A 160 -4.28 19.11 7.19
CA LEU A 160 -4.01 18.78 5.79
C LEU A 160 -5.17 18.04 5.12
N VAL A 161 -5.91 17.22 5.88
CA VAL A 161 -7.06 16.46 5.38
C VAL A 161 -8.22 17.40 5.10
N GLU A 162 -8.47 18.39 5.97
CA GLU A 162 -9.43 19.46 5.70
C GLU A 162 -9.10 20.16 4.38
N ARG A 163 -7.82 20.49 4.14
CA ARG A 163 -7.36 21.11 2.88
C ARG A 163 -7.55 20.20 1.66
N LEU A 164 -7.24 18.90 1.78
CA LEU A 164 -7.48 17.92 0.72
C LEU A 164 -8.97 17.84 0.35
N ARG A 165 -9.86 17.80 1.35
CA ARG A 165 -11.31 17.81 1.14
C ARG A 165 -11.80 19.12 0.52
N SER A 166 -11.30 20.26 0.98
CA SER A 166 -11.60 21.56 0.38
C SER A 166 -11.19 21.61 -1.10
N ALA A 167 -10.09 20.95 -1.47
CA ALA A 167 -9.65 20.80 -2.86
C ALA A 167 -10.42 19.73 -3.66
N GLY A 168 -11.34 19.00 -3.01
CA GLY A 168 -12.19 17.98 -3.64
C GLY A 168 -11.54 16.60 -3.74
N ALA A 169 -10.49 16.30 -2.99
CA ALA A 169 -9.90 14.96 -2.96
C ALA A 169 -10.83 13.93 -2.28
N VAL A 170 -10.79 12.68 -2.74
CA VAL A 170 -11.48 11.56 -2.10
C VAL A 170 -10.49 10.80 -1.24
N ILE A 171 -10.70 10.78 0.08
CA ILE A 171 -9.89 9.96 0.98
C ILE A 171 -10.32 8.49 0.83
N LEU A 172 -9.48 7.70 0.17
CA LEU A 172 -9.75 6.29 -0.14
C LEU A 172 -9.60 5.39 1.08
N GLY A 173 -8.72 5.76 2.01
CA GLY A 173 -8.39 4.93 3.17
C GLY A 173 -7.09 5.33 3.85
N LYS A 174 -6.66 4.46 4.77
CA LYS A 174 -5.43 4.57 5.56
C LYS A 174 -4.43 3.51 5.12
N THR A 175 -3.15 3.89 5.07
CA THR A 175 -2.03 3.03 4.71
C THR A 175 -1.29 2.55 5.96
N ASN A 176 -0.83 1.31 5.90
CA ASN A 176 -0.02 0.71 6.94
C ASN A 176 1.34 1.43 7.08
N LEU A 177 1.98 1.26 8.22
CA LEU A 177 3.24 1.90 8.57
C LEU A 177 4.07 1.00 9.49
N SER A 178 5.35 1.35 9.67
CA SER A 178 6.07 0.87 10.85
C SER A 178 5.37 1.41 12.10
N GLU A 179 4.95 0.52 13.01
CA GLU A 179 4.18 0.89 14.21
C GLU A 179 4.81 2.06 14.98
N TRP A 180 3.97 3.00 15.43
CA TRP A 180 4.41 4.23 16.11
C TRP A 180 5.46 5.02 15.31
N ALA A 181 5.29 5.07 13.99
CA ALA A 181 6.22 5.72 13.06
C ALA A 181 7.68 5.25 13.23
N ASN A 182 7.87 3.96 13.54
CA ASN A 182 9.16 3.34 13.81
C ASN A 182 9.85 3.80 15.10
N PHE A 183 9.14 4.47 16.02
CA PHE A 183 9.70 5.00 17.28
C PHE A 183 9.24 4.20 18.51
N ARG A 184 9.16 2.87 18.37
CA ARG A 184 8.68 1.94 19.42
C ARG A 184 9.80 1.21 20.15
N GLY A 185 10.89 0.88 19.46
CA GLY A 185 12.00 0.12 20.03
C GLY A 185 13.13 -0.10 19.03
N SER A 186 14.31 -0.45 19.54
CA SER A 186 15.58 -0.44 18.77
C SER A 186 15.73 -1.56 17.73
N HIS A 187 14.93 -2.63 17.84
CA HIS A 187 14.94 -3.79 16.94
C HIS A 187 13.60 -3.90 16.18
N SER A 188 13.13 -2.78 15.64
CA SER A 188 11.89 -2.73 14.87
C SER A 188 12.04 -3.36 13.48
N ILE A 189 10.91 -3.76 12.90
CA ILE A 189 10.82 -4.26 11.52
C ILE A 189 10.09 -3.19 10.70
N SER A 190 10.78 -2.61 9.72
CA SER A 190 10.19 -1.60 8.85
C SER A 190 8.97 -2.14 8.09
N GLY A 191 7.90 -1.35 8.08
CA GLY A 191 6.62 -1.71 7.45
C GLY A 191 5.75 -2.69 8.24
N TRP A 192 6.18 -3.15 9.42
CA TRP A 192 5.35 -3.97 10.30
C TRP A 192 4.58 -3.12 11.31
N SER A 193 3.30 -3.47 11.50
CA SER A 193 2.51 -3.04 12.66
C SER A 193 1.65 -4.17 13.20
N ALA A 194 1.26 -4.11 14.47
CA ALA A 194 0.42 -5.16 15.07
C ALA A 194 -0.96 -5.24 14.40
N ARG A 195 -1.53 -4.09 14.01
CA ARG A 195 -2.84 -4.03 13.37
C ARG A 195 -2.80 -4.36 11.87
N GLY A 196 -1.82 -3.83 11.14
CA GLY A 196 -1.72 -3.98 9.68
C GLY A 196 -0.87 -5.15 9.18
N GLY A 197 -0.09 -5.76 10.07
CA GLY A 197 0.90 -6.77 9.69
C GLY A 197 2.10 -6.16 8.95
N LEU A 198 2.83 -7.01 8.21
CA LEU A 198 4.02 -6.60 7.45
C LEU A 198 3.64 -6.13 6.04
N THR A 199 3.95 -4.87 5.73
CA THR A 199 3.89 -4.33 4.37
C THR A 199 5.03 -4.89 3.54
N ARG A 200 4.72 -5.43 2.35
CA ARG A 200 5.71 -6.05 1.46
C ARG A 200 6.11 -5.09 0.35
N ASN A 201 7.38 -5.15 -0.05
CA ASN A 201 7.88 -4.33 -1.15
C ASN A 201 7.23 -4.84 -2.46
N PRO A 202 6.55 -3.96 -3.22
CA PRO A 202 5.91 -4.38 -4.46
C PRO A 202 6.91 -5.01 -5.43
N TYR A 203 8.12 -4.46 -5.55
CA TYR A 203 9.16 -4.90 -6.50
C TYR A 203 9.66 -6.32 -6.21
N VAL A 204 9.89 -6.62 -4.93
CA VAL A 204 10.34 -7.94 -4.47
C VAL A 204 9.76 -8.19 -3.08
N THR A 205 8.75 -9.06 -2.98
CA THR A 205 7.88 -9.18 -1.79
C THR A 205 8.55 -9.76 -0.54
N ASP A 206 9.78 -10.26 -0.65
CA ASP A 206 10.62 -10.71 0.46
C ASP A 206 11.63 -9.65 0.94
N ARG A 207 11.60 -8.45 0.33
CA ARG A 207 12.44 -7.30 0.71
C ARG A 207 11.64 -6.26 1.50
N SER A 208 12.38 -5.50 2.30
CA SER A 208 11.86 -4.40 3.09
C SER A 208 11.28 -3.30 2.19
N THR A 209 10.23 -2.66 2.67
CA THR A 209 9.67 -1.42 2.12
C THR A 209 10.37 -0.17 2.64
N SER A 210 11.37 -0.32 3.50
CA SER A 210 11.79 0.73 4.43
C SER A 210 10.57 1.29 5.20
N GLY A 211 10.66 2.49 5.76
CA GLY A 211 9.58 3.07 6.53
C GLY A 211 9.98 4.40 7.14
N SER A 212 9.12 5.03 7.93
CA SER A 212 7.87 4.46 8.45
C SER A 212 6.66 4.56 7.51
N SER A 213 6.69 5.37 6.44
CA SER A 213 5.58 5.50 5.47
C SER A 213 5.52 4.34 4.45
N ALA A 214 5.74 3.12 4.93
CA ALA A 214 5.87 1.90 4.13
C ALA A 214 4.66 1.64 3.23
N GLY A 215 3.45 1.64 3.80
CA GLY A 215 2.22 1.40 3.06
C GLY A 215 1.94 2.49 2.03
N SER A 216 2.22 3.75 2.34
CA SER A 216 2.03 4.86 1.40
C SER A 216 2.91 4.70 0.16
N ALA A 217 4.20 4.38 0.34
CA ALA A 217 5.12 4.15 -0.78
C ALA A 217 4.74 2.89 -1.56
N ALA A 218 4.47 1.77 -0.88
CA ALA A 218 4.08 0.52 -1.53
C ALA A 218 2.77 0.67 -2.34
N ALA A 219 1.78 1.38 -1.80
CA ALA A 219 0.50 1.62 -2.47
C ALA A 219 0.67 2.44 -3.74
N VAL A 220 1.43 3.54 -3.70
CA VAL A 220 1.74 4.34 -4.90
C VAL A 220 2.53 3.50 -5.90
N SER A 221 3.56 2.79 -5.46
CA SER A 221 4.40 1.92 -6.30
C SER A 221 3.65 0.75 -6.93
N ALA A 222 2.49 0.36 -6.41
CA ALA A 222 1.64 -0.69 -6.98
C ALA A 222 0.37 -0.15 -7.70
N ASN A 223 0.25 1.18 -7.91
CA ASN A 223 -0.94 1.85 -8.45
C ASN A 223 -2.23 1.59 -7.67
N LEU A 224 -2.16 1.50 -6.34
CA LEU A 224 -3.34 1.29 -5.49
C LEU A 224 -4.07 2.60 -5.14
N CYS A 225 -3.48 3.74 -5.52
CA CYS A 225 -4.06 5.07 -5.42
C CYS A 225 -3.43 5.97 -6.49
N ALA A 226 -4.01 7.16 -6.71
CA ALA A 226 -3.39 8.17 -7.55
C ALA A 226 -2.20 8.83 -6.84
N VAL A 227 -2.34 9.09 -5.53
CA VAL A 227 -1.29 9.67 -4.67
C VAL A 227 -1.53 9.25 -3.22
N ALA A 228 -0.48 9.29 -2.40
CA ALA A 228 -0.58 9.05 -0.97
C ALA A 228 0.17 10.12 -0.16
N VAL A 229 -0.24 10.30 1.10
CA VAL A 229 0.42 11.21 2.06
C VAL A 229 1.14 10.40 3.13
N GLY A 230 2.45 10.55 3.22
CA GLY A 230 3.30 10.02 4.28
C GLY A 230 3.66 11.07 5.34
N THR A 231 4.39 10.65 6.37
CA THR A 231 4.98 11.56 7.37
C THR A 231 6.46 11.25 7.57
N GLU A 232 7.28 12.27 7.75
CA GLU A 232 8.71 12.13 7.99
C GLU A 232 9.13 12.76 9.31
N THR A 233 9.90 12.00 10.09
CA THR A 233 10.70 12.52 11.22
C THR A 233 12.16 12.59 10.79
N ASP A 234 12.68 11.45 10.31
CA ASP A 234 13.98 11.32 9.64
C ASP A 234 13.86 10.14 8.65
N GLY A 235 14.03 10.40 7.35
CA GLY A 235 13.97 9.40 6.27
C GLY A 235 12.62 8.73 6.00
N SER A 236 11.60 8.92 6.84
CA SER A 236 10.35 8.16 6.83
C SER A 236 9.41 8.37 5.62
N ILE A 237 9.72 9.31 4.73
CA ILE A 237 9.12 9.50 3.39
C ILE A 237 10.17 9.17 2.32
N VAL A 238 11.34 9.80 2.35
CA VAL A 238 12.33 9.70 1.26
C VAL A 238 12.95 8.31 1.15
N SER A 239 13.14 7.61 2.27
CA SER A 239 13.65 6.25 2.29
C SER A 239 12.66 5.27 1.66
N PRO A 240 11.43 5.10 2.16
CA PRO A 240 10.47 4.16 1.54
C PRO A 240 10.09 4.55 0.10
N SER A 241 10.17 5.82 -0.29
CA SER A 241 9.96 6.23 -1.68
C SER A 241 11.06 5.79 -2.65
N SER A 242 12.24 5.43 -2.12
CA SER A 242 13.42 5.03 -2.91
C SER A 242 13.66 3.51 -2.90
N TYR A 243 12.86 2.74 -2.16
CA TYR A 243 13.01 1.29 -1.95
C TYR A 243 12.17 0.45 -2.92
#